data_AF-A0A9X2LXX7-F1
#
_entry.id   AF-A0A9X2LXX7-F1
#
_cell.length_a   1.000
_cell.length_b   1.000
_cell.length_c   1.000
_cell.angle_alpha   90.00
_cell.angle_beta   90.00
_cell.angle_gamma   90.00
#
_symmetry.space_group_name_H-M   'P 1'
#
loop_
_entity.id
_entity.type
_entity.pdbx_description
1 polymer ?
#
loop_
_entity_poly.entity_id
_entity_poly.type
_entity_poly.pdbx_seq_one_letter_code
_entity_poly.pdbx_strand_id
1 'polypeptide(L)' 'MPDLEITHQSVRDYIAAKKRGDKKTTDRIIAEVQARFATRQTDGSEAAQLLHATMHVRFGEGE' A
#
# COMPACT_ATOMS: atom_id res chain seq x y z
N MET A 1 4.44 13.44 -12.19
CA MET A 1 3.13 13.30 -11.51
C MET A 1 3.34 13.87 -10.12
N PRO A 2 2.47 14.78 -9.63
CA PRO A 2 2.63 15.33 -8.29
C PRO A 2 2.69 14.18 -7.28
N ASP A 3 3.60 14.30 -6.32
CA ASP A 3 3.81 13.37 -5.21
C ASP A 3 2.44 12.97 -4.65
N LEU A 4 2.02 11.71 -4.85
CA LEU A 4 0.72 11.25 -4.42
C LEU A 4 0.77 11.18 -2.89
N GLU A 5 0.11 12.12 -2.21
CA GLU A 5 0.13 12.19 -0.76
C GLU A 5 -0.45 10.90 -0.16
N ILE A 6 0.36 10.22 0.66
CA ILE A 6 -0.05 8.99 1.35
C ILE A 6 -0.79 9.36 2.63
N THR A 7 -2.12 9.32 2.58
CA THR A 7 -2.98 9.66 3.71
C THR A 7 -3.48 8.42 4.47
N HIS A 8 -3.57 7.27 3.81
CA HIS A 8 -4.10 6.04 4.40
C HIS A 8 -3.07 5.30 5.25
N GLN A 9 -3.45 4.95 6.49
CA GLN A 9 -2.56 4.23 7.41
C GLN A 9 -2.14 2.86 6.87
N SER A 10 -3.06 2.13 6.23
CA SER A 10 -2.79 0.86 5.56
C SER A 10 -1.67 0.96 4.51
N VAL A 11 -1.62 2.07 3.75
CA VAL A 11 -0.58 2.30 2.75
C VAL A 11 0.76 2.63 3.42
N ARG A 12 0.76 3.37 4.53
CA ARG A 12 1.96 3.60 5.34
C ARG A 12 2.52 2.28 5.90
N ASP A 13 1.64 1.42 6.39
CA ASP A 13 2.00 0.09 6.91
C ASP A 13 2.55 -0.81 5.80
N TYR A 14 1.96 -0.76 4.60
CA TYR A 14 2.48 -1.45 3.42
C TYR A 14 3.89 -0.99 3.06
N ILE A 15 4.14 0.33 3.03
CA ILE A 15 5.47 0.89 2.75
C ILE A 15 6.48 0.42 3.80
N ALA A 16 6.12 0.47 5.08
CA ALA A 16 6.99 0.03 6.17
C ALA A 16 7.28 -1.49 6.11
N ALA A 17 6.28 -2.31 5.78
CA ALA A 17 6.46 -3.75 5.58
C ALA A 17 7.36 -4.04 4.38
N LYS A 18 7.18 -3.32 3.27
CA LYS A 18 8.00 -3.47 2.06
C LYS A 18 9.46 -3.10 2.31
N LYS A 19 9.71 -1.97 3.00
CA LYS A 19 11.06 -1.55 3.40
C LYS A 19 11.76 -2.58 4.29
N ARG A 20 11.01 -3.29 5.14
CA ARG A 20 11.51 -4.39 6.01
C ARG A 20 11.61 -5.75 5.32
N GLY A 21 11.25 -5.86 4.04
CA GLY A 21 11.24 -7.15 3.33
C GLY A 21 10.10 -8.10 3.76
N ASP A 22 9.13 -7.64 4.56
CA ASP A 22 8.06 -8.47 5.10
C ASP A 22 6.93 -8.70 4.06
N LYS A 23 7.13 -9.72 3.23
CA LYS A 23 6.18 -10.11 2.19
C LYS A 23 4.81 -10.49 2.76
N LYS A 24 4.79 -11.24 3.87
CA LYS A 24 3.54 -11.73 4.47
C LYS A 24 2.62 -10.58 4.88
N THR A 25 3.19 -9.54 5.48
CA THR A 25 2.44 -8.34 5.85
C THR A 25 2.01 -7.55 4.61
N THR A 26 2.88 -7.41 3.60
CA THR A 26 2.48 -6.71 2.36
C THR A 26 1.34 -7.39 1.62
N ASP A 27 1.35 -8.73 1.49
CA ASP A 27 0.30 -9.49 0.81
C ASP A 27 -1.04 -9.38 1.55
N ARG A 28 -1.00 -9.45 2.88
CA ARG A 28 -2.20 -9.26 3.72
C ARG A 28 -2.84 -7.90 3.48
N ILE A 29 -2.04 -6.83 3.50
CA ILE A 29 -2.55 -5.47 3.32
C ILE A 29 -3.14 -5.29 1.91
N ILE A 30 -2.48 -5.83 0.88
CA ILE A 30 -3.01 -5.80 -0.49
C ILE A 30 -4.38 -6.47 -0.55
N ALA A 31 -4.53 -7.67 0.03
CA ALA A 31 -5.81 -8.38 0.05
C ALA A 31 -6.91 -7.61 0.79
N GLU A 32 -6.59 -7.00 1.93
CA GLU A 32 -7.53 -6.20 2.73
C GLU A 32 -7.99 -4.94 1.96
N VAL A 33 -7.07 -4.22 1.30
CA VAL A 33 -7.40 -3.04 0.48
C VAL A 33 -8.23 -3.44 -0.75
N GLN A 34 -7.87 -4.53 -1.42
CA GLN A 34 -8.66 -5.06 -2.55
C GLN A 34 -10.08 -5.45 -2.15
N ALA A 35 -10.25 -6.11 -0.99
CA ALA A 35 -11.56 -6.47 -0.48
C ALA A 35 -12.42 -5.24 -0.17
N ARG A 36 -11.84 -4.18 0.43
CA ARG A 36 -12.53 -2.90 0.67
C ARG A 36 -12.93 -2.20 -0.63
N PHE A 37 -12.05 -2.20 -1.63
CA PHE A 37 -12.34 -1.64 -2.94
C PHE A 37 -13.47 -2.41 -3.66
N ALA A 38 -13.40 -3.74 -3.67
CA ALA A 38 -14.40 -4.60 -4.31
C ALA A 38 -15.80 -4.45 -3.69
N THR A 39 -15.86 -4.18 -2.39
CA THR A 39 -17.12 -3.95 -1.67
C THR A 39 -17.62 -2.50 -1.75
N ARG A 40 -16.95 -1.62 -2.52
CA ARG A 40 -17.24 -0.18 -2.66
C ARG A 40 -17.31 0.56 -1.31
N GLN A 41 -16.55 0.09 -0.33
CA GLN A 41 -16.45 0.73 0.98
C GLN A 41 -15.42 1.86 1.00
N THR A 42 -14.79 2.16 -0.14
CA THR A 42 -13.80 3.24 -0.29
C THR A 42 -14.07 4.02 -1.57
N ASP A 43 -13.62 5.27 -1.61
CA ASP A 43 -13.63 6.13 -2.79
C ASP A 43 -12.56 5.75 -3.83
N GLY A 44 -11.73 4.74 -3.54
CA GLY A 44 -10.66 4.27 -4.42
C GLY A 44 -9.30 4.93 -4.20
N SER A 45 -9.20 6.01 -3.42
CA SER A 45 -7.92 6.66 -3.10
C SER A 45 -6.93 5.73 -2.40
N GLU A 46 -7.40 4.84 -1.51
CA GLU A 46 -6.56 3.86 -0.83
C GLU A 46 -5.88 2.90 -1.82
N ALA A 47 -6.62 2.41 -2.83
CA ALA A 47 -6.10 1.53 -3.85
C ALA A 47 -5.12 2.25 -4.79
N ALA A 48 -5.41 3.51 -5.15
CA ALA A 48 -4.50 4.32 -5.96
C ALA A 48 -3.18 4.60 -5.23
N GLN A 49 -3.24 4.92 -3.94
CA GLN A 49 -2.05 5.11 -3.09
C GLN A 49 -1.25 3.82 -2.92
N LEU A 50 -1.92 2.69 -2.73
CA LEU A 50 -1.25 1.39 -2.65
C LEU A 50 -0.54 1.04 -3.96
N LEU A 51 -1.20 1.25 -5.11
CA LEU A 51 -0.60 1.02 -6.42
C LEU A 51 0.64 1.90 -6.62
N HIS A 52 0.57 3.18 -6.24
CA HIS A 52 1.72 4.08 -6.27
C HIS A 52 2.87 3.56 -5.40
N ALA A 53 2.61 3.20 -4.14
CA ALA A 53 3.62 2.61 -3.26
C ALA A 53 4.22 1.30 -3.83
N THR A 54 3.42 0.53 -4.56
CA THR A 54 3.86 -0.72 -5.20
C THR A 54 4.89 -0.46 -6.30
N MET A 55 4.74 0.64 -7.05
CA MET A 55 5.64 1.03 -8.13
C MET A 55 6.91 1.75 -7.63
N HIS A 56 6.83 2.50 -6.53
CA HIS A 56 7.90 3.42 -6.12
C HIS A 56 8.76 2.94 -4.95
N VAL A 57 8.24 2.09 -4.06
CA VAL A 57 9.01 1.57 -2.91
C VAL A 57 9.60 0.22 -3.27
N ARG A 58 10.89 0.00 -3.05
CA ARG A 58 11.53 -1.31 -3.26
C ARG A 58 11.45 -2.18 -2.00
N PHE A 59 11.42 -3.49 -2.21
CA PHE A 59 11.53 -4.44 -1.09
C PHE A 59 12.95 -4.39 -0.50
N GLY A 60 13.06 -4.31 0.82
CA GLY A 60 14.34 -4.31 1.52
C GLY A 60 15.14 -3.00 1.41
N GLU A 61 14.54 -1.90 0.92
CA GLU A 61 15.22 -0.61 0.79
C GLU A 61 15.60 0.03 2.14
N GLY A 62 15.12 -0.51 3.27
CA GLY A 62 15.41 -0.01 4.61
C GLY A 62 16.61 -0.65 5.31
N GLU A 63 17.38 -1.50 4.62
CA GLU A 63 18.60 -2.16 5.13
C GLU A 63 19.89 -1.46 4.70
#